data_AF-A0A1G3Q7H5-F1
#
_entry.id   AF-A0A1G3Q7H5-F1
#
_cell.length_a   1.000
_cell.length_b   1.000
_cell.length_c   1.000
_cell.angle_alpha   90.00
_cell.angle_beta   90.00
_cell.angle_gamma   90.00
#
_symmetry.space_group_name_H-M   'P 1'
#
loop_
_entity.id
_entity.type
_entity.pdbx_description
1 polymer ?
#
loop_
_entity_poly.entity_id
_entity_poly.type
_entity_poly.pdbx_seq_one_letter_code
_entity_poly.pdbx_strand_id
1 'polypeptide(L)'
;MPGRLLLFLPAVFLSCSLTRLKPEFKLRQIQIGQIKNSTLDLAIEMEIQNPGYYTIKILRYQAQLDNKGSTMAYAASGETLVLKPGAKINYSLPVKIPAGSLLTAAAQLLFEKKIECVLAGQCLVKVLFITYPCSFSIPVIIDKKFLSGSGRL
;
A
#
# COMPACT_ATOMS: atom_id res chain seq x y z
N MET A 1 -46.55 25.17 -28.36
CA MET A 1 -45.20 25.08 -27.74
C MET A 1 -45.05 23.71 -27.11
N PRO A 2 -44.23 22.79 -27.65
CA PRO A 2 -44.09 21.45 -27.08
C PRO A 2 -43.12 21.47 -25.88
N GLY A 3 -43.58 20.91 -24.76
CA GLY A 3 -42.81 20.78 -23.53
C GLY A 3 -41.73 19.72 -23.64
N ARG A 4 -40.50 20.07 -23.27
CA ARG A 4 -39.37 19.15 -23.15
C ARG A 4 -39.49 18.36 -21.84
N LEU A 5 -39.82 17.08 -21.96
CA LEU A 5 -39.76 16.10 -20.87
C LEU A 5 -38.29 15.68 -20.67
N LEU A 6 -37.63 16.24 -19.65
CA LEU A 6 -36.27 15.86 -19.23
C LEU A 6 -36.32 14.51 -18.51
N LEU A 7 -36.01 13.44 -19.23
CA LEU A 7 -35.75 12.11 -18.66
C LEU A 7 -34.44 12.15 -17.85
N PHE A 8 -34.55 12.36 -16.54
CA PHE A 8 -33.46 12.11 -15.61
C PHE A 8 -33.27 10.59 -15.45
N LEU A 9 -32.32 10.03 -16.20
CA LEU A 9 -31.90 8.64 -16.01
C LEU A 9 -31.19 8.48 -14.66
N PRO A 10 -31.49 7.43 -13.87
CA PRO A 10 -30.87 7.18 -12.58
C PRO A 10 -29.48 6.56 -12.76
N ALA A 11 -28.49 7.36 -13.18
CA ALA A 11 -27.09 6.93 -13.32
C ALA A 11 -26.37 6.77 -11.97
N VAL A 12 -27.02 7.03 -10.84
CA VAL A 12 -26.37 7.15 -9.52
C VAL A 12 -26.27 5.81 -8.77
N PHE A 13 -27.04 4.78 -9.15
CA PHE A 13 -27.11 3.54 -8.37
C PHE A 13 -26.07 2.45 -8.70
N LEU A 14 -25.35 2.55 -9.83
CA LEU A 14 -24.39 1.51 -10.25
C LEU A 14 -23.01 1.63 -9.57
N SER A 15 -22.68 2.80 -9.02
CA SER A 15 -21.35 3.06 -8.44
C SER A 15 -21.16 2.42 -7.06
N CYS A 16 -22.23 2.06 -6.35
CA CYS A 16 -22.15 1.62 -4.95
C CYS A 16 -21.81 0.12 -4.79
N SER A 17 -21.98 -0.70 -5.83
CA SER A 17 -21.78 -2.16 -5.73
C SER A 17 -20.34 -2.61 -6.02
N LEU A 18 -19.62 -1.90 -6.90
CA LEU A 18 -18.29 -2.31 -7.36
C LEU A 18 -17.19 -2.12 -6.32
N THR A 19 -17.39 -1.26 -5.32
CA THR A 19 -16.42 -1.04 -4.22
C THR A 19 -16.24 -2.28 -3.34
N ARG A 20 -17.29 -3.11 -3.19
CA ARG A 20 -17.24 -4.33 -2.36
C ARG A 20 -16.50 -5.51 -2.99
N LEU A 21 -16.06 -5.40 -4.24
CA LEU A 21 -15.29 -6.45 -4.92
C LEU A 21 -13.78 -6.28 -4.73
N LYS A 22 -13.33 -5.18 -4.13
CA LYS A 22 -11.92 -4.89 -3.90
C LYS A 22 -11.55 -5.22 -2.46
N PRO A 23 -10.35 -5.79 -2.22
CA PRO A 23 -9.83 -5.89 -0.87
C PRO A 23 -9.55 -4.48 -0.31
N GLU A 24 -9.85 -4.28 0.97
CA GLU A 24 -9.48 -3.08 1.70
C GLU A 24 -8.14 -3.31 2.40
N PHE A 25 -7.23 -2.35 2.27
CA PHE A 25 -5.93 -2.37 2.93
C PHE A 25 -5.90 -1.28 3.99
N LYS A 26 -5.52 -1.64 5.21
CA LYS A 26 -5.29 -0.70 6.30
C LYS A 26 -3.87 -0.88 6.80
N LEU A 27 -3.06 0.17 6.69
CA LEU A 27 -1.72 0.19 7.26
C LEU A 27 -1.84 0.11 8.79
N ARG A 28 -1.18 -0.87 9.41
CA ARG A 28 -1.15 -1.02 10.87
C ARG A 28 0.10 -0.37 11.44
N GLN A 29 1.26 -0.86 11.02
CA GLN A 29 2.55 -0.37 11.49
C GLN A 29 3.64 -0.68 10.47
N ILE A 30 4.78 -0.02 10.63
CA ILE A 30 5.97 -0.29 9.83
C ILE A 30 7.09 -0.58 10.80
N GLN A 31 7.65 -1.77 10.69
CA GLN A 31 8.80 -2.18 11.49
C GLN A 31 10.06 -1.97 10.67
N ILE A 32 10.97 -1.21 11.26
CA ILE A 32 12.30 -0.99 10.70
C ILE A 32 13.17 -2.13 11.24
N GLY A 33 13.64 -2.99 10.34
CA GLY A 33 14.53 -4.10 10.64
C GLY A 33 15.99 -3.67 10.71
N GLN A 34 16.88 -4.66 10.65
CA GLN A 34 18.31 -4.43 10.67
C GLN A 34 18.83 -3.98 9.30
N ILE A 35 19.92 -3.19 9.32
CA ILE A 35 20.70 -2.91 8.12
C ILE A 35 21.67 -4.08 7.92
N LYS A 36 21.53 -4.80 6.81
CA LYS A 36 22.42 -5.89 6.41
C LYS A 36 22.87 -5.68 4.96
N ASN A 37 24.16 -5.88 4.68
CA ASN A 37 24.70 -5.83 3.32
C ASN A 37 24.27 -4.58 2.53
N SER A 38 24.29 -3.40 3.15
CA SER A 38 23.85 -2.15 2.52
C SER A 38 22.38 -2.17 2.08
N THR A 39 21.53 -2.95 2.76
CA THR A 39 20.08 -2.96 2.60
C THR A 39 19.41 -2.82 3.96
N LEU A 40 18.40 -1.97 4.04
CA LEU A 40 17.50 -1.90 5.19
C LEU A 40 16.31 -2.80 4.93
N ASP A 41 16.10 -3.77 5.80
CA ASP A 41 14.89 -4.58 5.80
C ASP A 41 13.78 -3.77 6.49
N LEU A 42 12.66 -3.56 5.80
CA LEU A 42 11.44 -3.01 6.36
C LEU A 42 10.35 -4.08 6.32
N ALA A 43 9.50 -4.11 7.33
CA ALA A 43 8.29 -4.91 7.31
C ALA A 43 7.07 -3.99 7.41
N ILE A 44 6.30 -3.91 6.34
CA ILE A 44 5.05 -3.14 6.29
C ILE A 44 3.93 -4.06 6.76
N GLU A 45 3.43 -3.82 7.97
CA GLU A 45 2.30 -4.57 8.49
C GLU A 45 0.99 -3.90 8.09
N MET A 46 0.14 -4.68 7.42
CA MET A 46 -1.16 -4.25 6.94
C MET A 46 -2.25 -5.25 7.34
N GLU A 47 -3.42 -4.72 7.65
CA GLU A 47 -4.65 -5.49 7.73
C GLU A 47 -5.29 -5.49 6.34
N ILE A 48 -5.51 -6.69 5.79
CA ILE A 48 -6.23 -6.89 4.54
C ILE A 48 -7.61 -7.45 4.87
N GLN A 49 -8.64 -6.74 4.44
CA GLN A 49 -10.03 -7.11 4.68
C GLN A 49 -10.75 -7.37 3.36
N ASN A 50 -11.60 -8.39 3.34
CA ASN A 50 -12.56 -8.60 2.26
C ASN A 50 -13.94 -8.09 2.70
N PRO A 51 -14.35 -6.88 2.28
CA PRO A 51 -15.69 -6.34 2.60
C PRO A 51 -16.82 -6.99 1.77
N GLY A 52 -16.45 -7.80 0.78
CA GLY A 52 -17.37 -8.40 -0.17
C GLY A 52 -18.01 -9.70 0.30
N TYR A 53 -18.99 -10.14 -0.49
CA TYR A 53 -19.71 -11.40 -0.30
C TYR A 53 -19.04 -12.58 -1.03
N TYR A 54 -17.97 -12.32 -1.78
CA TYR A 54 -17.26 -13.32 -2.58
C TYR A 54 -15.84 -13.51 -2.07
N THR A 55 -15.32 -14.72 -2.21
CA THR A 55 -13.91 -14.99 -1.97
C THR A 55 -13.05 -14.19 -2.94
N ILE A 56 -12.07 -13.47 -2.41
CA ILE A 56 -11.07 -12.72 -3.19
C ILE A 56 -9.76 -13.49 -3.13
N LYS A 57 -9.17 -13.80 -4.30
CA LYS A 57 -7.82 -14.34 -4.40
C LYS A 57 -6.88 -13.24 -4.86
N ILE A 58 -6.01 -12.75 -3.98
CA ILE A 58 -4.95 -11.82 -4.36
C ILE A 58 -3.84 -12.66 -4.97
N LEU A 59 -3.58 -12.50 -6.27
CA LEU A 59 -2.64 -13.34 -7.00
C LEU A 59 -1.20 -12.83 -6.89
N ARG A 60 -1.05 -11.52 -6.99
CA ARG A 60 0.21 -10.79 -6.90
C ARG A 60 -0.05 -9.40 -6.39
N TYR A 61 0.87 -8.88 -5.61
CA TYR A 61 0.90 -7.48 -5.26
C TYR A 61 2.34 -6.99 -5.26
N GLN A 62 2.47 -5.71 -5.55
CA GLN A 62 3.71 -4.98 -5.74
C GLN A 62 3.59 -3.70 -4.91
N ALA A 63 4.54 -3.47 -4.03
CA ALA A 63 4.68 -2.23 -3.30
C ALA A 63 5.85 -1.45 -3.89
N GLN A 64 5.57 -0.21 -4.23
CA GLN A 64 6.56 0.77 -4.62
C GLN A 64 6.62 1.85 -3.54
N LEU A 65 7.83 2.10 -3.03
CA LEU A 65 8.08 3.20 -2.11
C LEU A 65 8.65 4.35 -2.91
N ASP A 66 7.91 5.43 -3.01
CA ASP A 66 8.28 6.61 -3.77
C ASP A 66 8.49 7.81 -2.84
N ASN A 67 9.47 8.63 -3.19
CA ASN A 67 9.67 9.93 -2.60
C ASN A 67 9.88 10.94 -3.72
N LYS A 68 8.95 11.90 -3.87
CA LYS A 68 8.96 12.92 -4.94
C LYS A 68 9.13 12.35 -6.35
N GLY A 69 8.47 11.23 -6.65
CA GLY A 69 8.56 10.56 -7.96
C GLY A 69 9.86 9.78 -8.19
N SER A 70 10.75 9.71 -7.18
CA SER A 70 11.90 8.81 -7.19
C SER A 70 11.56 7.52 -6.44
N THR A 71 11.66 6.38 -7.14
CA THR A 71 11.45 5.07 -6.53
C THR A 71 12.63 4.68 -5.65
N MET A 72 12.37 4.55 -4.35
CA MET A 72 13.37 4.20 -3.36
C MET A 72 13.55 2.68 -3.24
N ALA A 73 12.43 1.95 -3.32
CA ALA A 73 12.41 0.51 -3.20
C ALA A 73 11.19 -0.09 -3.90
N TYR A 74 11.35 -1.35 -4.27
CA TYR A 74 10.31 -2.18 -4.85
C TYR A 74 10.24 -3.50 -4.09
N ALA A 75 9.04 -3.93 -3.75
CA ALA A 75 8.78 -5.25 -3.21
C ALA A 75 7.64 -5.88 -3.99
N ALA A 76 7.77 -7.15 -4.31
CA ALA A 76 6.70 -7.94 -4.88
C ALA A 76 6.60 -9.25 -4.11
N SER A 77 5.37 -9.73 -3.95
CA SER A 77 5.15 -11.09 -3.47
C SER A 77 4.53 -11.95 -4.55
N GLY A 78 5.02 -13.18 -4.63
CA GLY A 78 4.47 -14.24 -5.44
C GLY A 78 3.41 -15.07 -4.70
N GLU A 79 3.13 -14.79 -3.44
CA GLU A 79 2.18 -15.56 -2.64
C GLU A 79 0.74 -15.20 -3.01
N THR A 80 -0.08 -16.22 -3.25
CA THR A 80 -1.51 -16.03 -3.43
C THR A 80 -2.21 -16.01 -2.07
N LEU A 81 -2.87 -14.89 -1.75
CA LEU A 81 -3.68 -14.76 -0.53
C LEU A 81 -5.15 -15.01 -0.84
N VAL A 82 -5.79 -15.89 -0.06
CA VAL A 82 -7.21 -16.21 -0.22
C VAL A 82 -8.00 -15.60 0.92
N LEU A 83 -8.83 -14.61 0.62
CA LEU A 83 -9.69 -13.92 1.57
C LEU A 83 -11.13 -14.40 1.44
N LYS A 84 -11.62 -15.15 2.42
CA LYS A 84 -13.04 -15.50 2.53
C LYS A 84 -13.90 -14.23 2.72
N PRO A 85 -15.21 -14.26 2.40
CA PRO A 85 -16.11 -13.14 2.65
C PRO A 85 -16.04 -12.67 4.11
N GLY A 86 -15.89 -11.37 4.33
CA GLY A 86 -15.78 -10.78 5.67
C GLY A 86 -14.47 -11.09 6.43
N ALA A 87 -13.55 -11.85 5.84
CA ALA A 87 -12.29 -12.19 6.50
C ALA A 87 -11.37 -10.98 6.63
N LYS A 88 -10.61 -10.99 7.71
CA LYS A 88 -9.52 -10.04 8.00
C LYS A 88 -8.25 -10.84 8.25
N ILE A 89 -7.17 -10.47 7.59
CA ILE A 89 -5.85 -11.06 7.82
C ILE A 89 -4.84 -9.96 8.11
N ASN A 90 -3.91 -10.24 9.00
CA ASN A 90 -2.73 -9.41 9.17
C ASN A 90 -1.65 -9.96 8.25
N TYR A 91 -1.10 -9.11 7.41
CA TYR A 91 -0.08 -9.47 6.46
C TYR A 91 1.14 -8.57 6.67
N SER A 92 2.32 -9.17 6.67
CA SER A 92 3.59 -8.45 6.78
C SER A 92 4.31 -8.53 5.45
N LEU A 93 4.47 -7.39 4.80
CA LEU A 93 5.17 -7.28 3.53
C LEU A 93 6.62 -6.90 3.77
N PRO A 94 7.58 -7.82 3.54
CA PRO A 94 8.99 -7.50 3.61
C PRO A 94 9.39 -6.64 2.40
N VAL A 95 9.98 -5.49 2.67
CA VAL A 95 10.50 -4.55 1.67
C VAL A 95 11.98 -4.31 1.95
N LYS A 96 12.81 -4.45 0.92
CA LYS A 96 14.25 -4.19 1.05
C LYS A 96 14.58 -2.86 0.41
N ILE A 97 15.14 -1.94 1.18
CA ILE A 97 15.59 -0.65 0.67
C ILE A 97 17.12 -0.66 0.55
N PRO A 98 17.69 -0.43 -0.65
CA PRO A 98 19.12 -0.21 -0.80
C PRO A 98 19.61 1.01 -0.01
N ALA A 99 20.77 0.92 0.63
CA ALA A 99 21.34 2.00 1.44
C ALA A 99 21.61 3.27 0.62
N GLY A 100 21.95 3.13 -0.67
CA GLY A 100 22.08 4.28 -1.57
C GLY A 100 20.76 5.05 -1.70
N SER A 101 19.65 4.34 -1.85
CA SER A 101 18.30 4.93 -1.87
C SER A 101 17.90 5.50 -0.51
N LEU A 102 18.35 4.92 0.60
CA LEU A 102 18.08 5.47 1.94
C LEU A 102 18.79 6.80 2.16
N LEU A 103 20.00 6.98 1.65
CA LEU A 103 20.76 8.20 1.87
C LEU A 103 20.12 9.39 1.14
N THR A 104 19.68 9.16 -0.10
CA THR A 104 18.91 10.14 -0.87
C THR A 104 17.53 10.38 -0.28
N ALA A 105 16.85 9.32 0.16
CA ALA A 105 15.58 9.41 0.88
C ALA A 105 15.74 10.21 2.18
N ALA A 106 16.71 9.89 3.02
CA ALA A 106 16.94 10.54 4.30
C ALA A 106 17.20 12.04 4.11
N ALA A 107 18.01 12.42 3.12
CA ALA A 107 18.22 13.82 2.77
C ALA A 107 16.90 14.51 2.41
N GLN A 108 16.03 13.87 1.64
CA GLN A 108 14.71 14.40 1.28
C GLN A 108 13.73 14.40 2.46
N LEU A 109 13.80 13.40 3.34
CA LEU A 109 12.91 13.23 4.49
C LEU A 109 13.21 14.20 5.64
N LEU A 110 14.44 14.70 5.71
CA LEU A 110 14.78 15.83 6.59
C LEU A 110 13.94 17.07 6.25
N PHE A 111 13.58 17.26 4.99
CA PHE A 111 12.72 18.35 4.54
C PHE A 111 11.22 17.97 4.59
N GLU A 112 10.88 16.72 4.27
CA GLU A 112 9.50 16.23 4.22
C GLU A 112 9.30 15.01 5.12
N LYS A 113 8.48 15.14 6.16
CA LYS A 113 8.30 14.08 7.18
C LYS A 113 7.44 12.89 6.72
N LYS A 114 7.32 12.65 5.40
CA LYS A 114 6.40 11.67 4.80
C LYS A 114 7.02 10.96 3.61
N ILE A 115 6.77 9.66 3.50
CA ILE A 115 7.05 8.83 2.32
C ILE A 115 5.71 8.44 1.71
N GLU A 116 5.62 8.40 0.38
CA GLU A 116 4.45 7.81 -0.29
C GLU A 116 4.73 6.35 -0.61
N CYS A 117 3.78 5.47 -0.29
CA CYS A 117 3.82 4.09 -0.70
C CYS A 117 2.63 3.80 -1.59
N VAL A 118 2.92 3.27 -2.77
CA VAL A 118 1.92 2.83 -3.74
C VAL A 118 1.94 1.32 -3.75
N LEU A 119 0.86 0.72 -3.26
CA LEU A 119 0.59 -0.70 -3.35
C LEU A 119 -0.34 -0.95 -4.53
N ALA A 120 0.14 -1.70 -5.52
CA ALA A 120 -0.66 -2.11 -6.67
C ALA A 120 -0.71 -3.63 -6.74
N GLY A 121 -1.86 -4.19 -7.10
CA GLY A 121 -1.98 -5.64 -7.24
C GLY A 121 -3.12 -6.05 -8.14
N GLN A 122 -3.19 -7.36 -8.37
CA GLN A 122 -4.27 -8.00 -9.10
C GLN A 122 -4.95 -9.01 -8.19
N CYS A 123 -6.27 -8.91 -8.11
CA CYS A 123 -7.09 -9.91 -7.45
C CYS A 123 -8.05 -10.57 -8.43
N LEU A 124 -8.38 -11.82 -8.15
CA LEU A 124 -9.36 -12.61 -8.84
C LEU A 124 -10.58 -12.78 -7.93
N VAL A 125 -11.74 -12.34 -8.42
CA VAL A 125 -13.04 -12.52 -7.74
C VAL A 125 -13.93 -13.32 -8.66
N LYS A 126 -14.21 -14.58 -8.29
CA LYS A 126 -14.80 -15.59 -9.18
C LYS A 126 -13.97 -15.79 -10.46
N VAL A 127 -14.33 -15.09 -11.54
CA VAL A 127 -13.71 -15.12 -12.88
C VAL A 127 -13.23 -13.75 -13.35
N LEU A 128 -13.43 -12.71 -12.53
CA LEU A 128 -13.07 -11.34 -12.88
C LEU A 128 -11.71 -10.98 -12.29
N PHE A 129 -10.80 -10.50 -13.13
CA PHE A 129 -9.54 -9.90 -12.72
C PHE A 129 -9.76 -8.42 -12.43
N ILE A 130 -9.40 -7.99 -11.23
CA ILE A 130 -9.54 -6.60 -10.79
C ILE A 130 -8.17 -6.11 -10.35
N THR A 131 -7.73 -5.01 -10.96
CA THR A 131 -6.54 -4.27 -10.53
C THR A 131 -6.95 -3.28 -9.44
N TYR A 132 -6.15 -3.20 -8.38
CA TYR A 132 -6.37 -2.24 -7.31
C TYR A 132 -5.07 -1.46 -7.04
N PRO A 133 -5.04 -0.16 -7.36
CA PRO A 133 -4.04 0.74 -6.81
C PRO A 133 -4.51 1.25 -5.44
N CYS A 134 -3.61 1.25 -4.47
CA CYS A 134 -3.81 1.83 -3.16
C CYS A 134 -2.57 2.65 -2.81
N SER A 135 -2.74 3.93 -2.53
CA SER A 135 -1.65 4.79 -2.09
C SER A 135 -1.87 5.16 -0.63
N PHE A 136 -0.82 5.04 0.18
CA PHE A 136 -0.84 5.47 1.58
C PHE A 136 0.42 6.26 1.91
N SER A 137 0.25 7.29 2.73
CA SER A 137 1.36 8.11 3.22
C SER A 137 1.88 7.53 4.52
N ILE A 138 3.18 7.24 4.54
CA ILE A 138 3.90 6.70 5.67
C ILE A 138 4.55 7.88 6.41
N PRO A 139 4.13 8.17 7.66
CA PRO A 139 4.84 9.15 8.47
C PRO A 139 6.20 8.57 8.87
N VAL A 140 7.27 9.35 8.66
CA VAL A 140 8.61 8.95 9.12
C VAL A 140 8.84 9.55 10.50
N ILE A 141 8.85 8.68 11.51
CA ILE A 141 9.19 9.05 12.89
C ILE A 141 10.67 8.70 13.09
N ILE A 142 11.53 9.69 12.96
CA ILE A 142 12.95 9.55 13.31
C ILE A 142 13.05 9.69 14.83
N ASP A 143 13.32 8.59 15.53
CA ASP A 143 13.60 8.65 16.96
C ASP A 143 14.93 9.40 17.15
N LYS A 144 14.89 10.52 17.90
CA LYS A 144 16.06 11.38 18.16
C LYS A 144 17.21 10.62 18.82
N LYS A 145 16.92 9.51 19.51
CA LYS A 145 17.94 8.62 20.08
C LYS A 145 18.89 8.05 19.03
N PHE A 146 18.43 7.88 17.79
CA PHE A 146 19.27 7.40 16.69
C PHE A 146 20.29 8.45 16.24
N LEU A 147 19.98 9.75 16.40
CA LEU A 147 20.88 10.85 16.02
C LEU A 147 21.88 11.22 17.12
N SER A 148 21.60 10.90 18.39
CA SER A 148 22.48 11.28 19.51
C SER A 148 23.59 10.27 19.82
N GLY A 149 23.71 9.18 19.05
CA GLY A 149 24.74 8.15 19.24
C GLY A 149 26.12 8.47 18.63
N SER A 150 26.22 9.50 17.79
CA SER A 150 27.48 9.87 17.12
C SER A 150 28.27 10.89 17.94
N GLY A 151 28.72 10.46 19.12
CA GLY A 151 29.49 11.30 20.05
C GLY A 151 30.65 10.57 20.71
N ARG A 152 31.30 9.60 20.04
CA ARG A 152 32.62 9.05 20.38
C ARG A 152 33.31 8.47 19.14
N LEU A 153 33.95 9.34 18.37
CA LEU A 153 35.12 9.01 17.56
C LEU A 153 36.22 9.98 17.96
#